data_AF-X1VS76-F1
#
_entry.id   AF-X1VS76-F1
#
_cell.length_a   1.000
_cell.length_b   1.000
_cell.length_c   1.000
_cell.angle_alpha   90.00
_cell.angle_beta   90.00
_cell.angle_gamma   90.00
#
_symmetry.space_group_name_H-M   'P 1'
#
loop_
_entity.id
_entity.type
_entity.pdbx_description
1 polymer ?
#
loop_
_entity_poly.entity_id
_entity_poly.type
_entity_poly.pdbx_seq_one_letter_code
_entity_poly.pdbx_strand_id
1 'polypeptide(L)'
;NVPLTNFHINNAKLHSNDEDRISGTGDNWRLADFCYAAIDTGYRGWFGEDQYTYRMEPVKAMALSRELFANIMKKALQIYANKEALQVAQSSGKAEATIDVVKEYLI
;
A
#
# COMPACT_ATOMS: atom_id res chain seq x y z
N ASN A 1 -10.28 24.47 -0.35
CA ASN A 1 -9.62 23.15 -0.25
C ASN A 1 -8.32 23.17 -1.02
N VAL A 2 -7.22 22.80 -0.38
CA VAL A 2 -5.93 22.58 -1.04
C VAL A 2 -5.92 21.14 -1.55
N PRO A 3 -5.62 20.87 -2.84
CA PRO A 3 -5.65 19.51 -3.36
C PRO A 3 -4.49 18.69 -2.80
N LEU A 4 -4.76 17.43 -2.49
CA LEU A 4 -3.73 16.44 -2.24
C LEU A 4 -3.15 16.01 -3.59
N THR A 5 -1.86 16.28 -3.82
CA THR A 5 -1.24 16.12 -5.15
C THR A 5 -0.22 14.99 -5.22
N ASN A 6 0.40 14.63 -4.09
CA ASN A 6 1.44 13.62 -4.07
C ASN A 6 1.45 12.84 -2.77
N PHE A 7 1.73 11.54 -2.88
CA PHE A 7 2.11 10.66 -1.78
C PHE A 7 3.55 10.26 -1.94
N HIS A 8 4.31 10.32 -0.85
CA HIS A 8 5.66 9.81 -0.79
C HIS A 8 5.60 8.40 -0.22
N ILE A 9 6.05 7.42 -1.01
CA ILE A 9 6.06 6.01 -0.62
C ILE A 9 7.46 5.57 -0.22
N ASN A 10 7.54 5.03 0.98
CA ASN A 10 8.73 4.44 1.56
C ASN A 10 8.32 3.37 2.59
N ASN A 11 9.30 2.81 3.28
CA ASN A 11 9.07 1.92 4.40
C ASN A 11 9.93 2.33 5.60
N ALA A 12 9.40 2.10 6.80
CA ALA A 12 10.10 2.28 8.06
C ALA A 12 9.63 1.22 9.07
N LYS A 13 10.52 0.84 9.98
CA LYS A 13 10.16 -0.04 11.10
C LYS A 13 9.14 0.67 12.00
N LEU A 14 8.09 -0.04 12.41
CA LEU A 14 7.09 0.48 13.34
C LEU A 14 7.76 0.98 14.64
N HIS A 15 7.36 2.17 15.09
CA HIS A 15 7.93 2.88 16.24
C HIS A 15 9.43 3.24 16.10
N SER A 16 9.92 3.35 14.86
CA SER A 16 11.24 3.91 14.53
C SER A 16 11.12 5.34 13.98
N ASN A 17 12.21 5.87 13.43
CA ASN A 17 12.24 7.12 12.67
C ASN A 17 11.83 6.93 11.20
N ASP A 18 11.91 8.01 10.42
CA ASP A 18 11.76 7.98 8.97
C ASP A 18 13.03 7.38 8.34
N GLU A 19 13.00 6.07 8.10
CA GLU A 19 14.16 5.31 7.65
C GLU A 19 14.30 5.28 6.13
N ASP A 20 13.29 5.75 5.40
CA ASP A 20 13.29 5.89 3.94
C ASP A 20 13.72 4.61 3.20
N ARG A 21 13.26 3.45 3.72
CA ARG A 21 13.59 2.14 3.13
C ARG A 21 12.76 1.88 1.89
N ILE A 22 13.22 0.91 1.11
CA ILE A 22 12.52 0.40 -0.08
C ILE A 22 11.07 0.04 0.25
N SER A 23 10.12 0.62 -0.49
CA SER A 23 8.69 0.37 -0.41
C SER A 23 8.36 -1.10 -0.59
N GLY A 24 7.38 -1.60 0.15
CA GLY A 24 6.94 -3.00 0.07
C GLY A 24 7.84 -4.01 0.79
N THR A 25 8.86 -3.56 1.53
CA THR A 25 9.74 -4.41 2.36
C THR A 25 9.31 -4.50 3.83
N GLY A 26 8.10 -4.02 4.15
CA GLY A 26 7.61 -3.90 5.53
C GLY A 26 6.17 -4.36 5.69
N ASP A 27 5.37 -3.54 6.37
CA ASP A 27 3.96 -3.84 6.59
C ASP A 27 3.14 -3.62 5.32
N ASN A 28 2.99 -4.71 4.55
CA ASN A 28 2.25 -4.70 3.30
C ASN A 28 0.73 -4.69 3.50
N TRP A 29 0.23 -5.02 4.70
CA TRP A 29 -1.19 -4.82 5.04
C TRP A 29 -1.51 -3.34 5.10
N ARG A 30 -0.69 -2.57 5.80
CA ARG A 30 -0.85 -1.12 5.89
C ARG A 30 -0.68 -0.44 4.54
N LEU A 31 0.30 -0.85 3.72
CA LEU A 31 0.48 -0.28 2.38
C LEU A 31 -0.69 -0.61 1.45
N ALA A 32 -1.21 -1.84 1.48
CA ALA A 32 -2.37 -2.22 0.68
C ALA A 32 -3.64 -1.45 1.08
N ASP A 33 -3.88 -1.29 2.38
CA ASP A 33 -4.99 -0.49 2.92
C ASP A 33 -4.90 0.97 2.49
N PHE A 34 -3.71 1.56 2.55
CA PHE A 34 -3.47 2.92 2.06
C PHE A 34 -3.76 3.06 0.55
N CYS A 35 -3.28 2.11 -0.25
CA CYS A 35 -3.55 2.08 -1.70
C CYS A 35 -5.05 1.92 -1.97
N TYR A 36 -5.75 1.03 -1.24
CA TYR A 36 -7.19 0.85 -1.35
C TYR A 36 -7.92 2.17 -1.06
N ALA A 37 -7.58 2.85 0.03
CA ALA A 37 -8.20 4.12 0.40
C ALA A 37 -7.98 5.20 -0.67
N ALA A 38 -6.79 5.27 -1.27
CA ALA A 38 -6.52 6.19 -2.38
C ALA A 38 -7.43 5.90 -3.60
N ILE A 39 -7.65 4.62 -3.92
CA ILE A 39 -8.55 4.21 -5.01
C ILE A 39 -10.01 4.58 -4.69
N ASP A 40 -10.49 4.19 -3.51
CA ASP A 40 -11.90 4.34 -3.10
C ASP A 40 -12.31 5.83 -2.95
N THR A 41 -11.38 6.67 -2.49
CA THR A 41 -11.60 8.12 -2.40
C THR A 41 -11.46 8.85 -3.74
N GLY A 42 -11.09 8.13 -4.82
CA GLY A 42 -10.92 8.71 -6.15
C GLY A 42 -9.72 9.63 -6.27
N TYR A 43 -8.63 9.38 -5.53
CA TYR A 43 -7.39 10.15 -5.60
C TYR A 43 -6.85 10.22 -7.03
N ARG A 44 -6.44 11.43 -7.46
CA ARG A 44 -5.99 11.74 -8.84
C ARG A 44 -4.54 12.22 -8.92
N GLY A 45 -3.82 12.21 -7.81
CA GLY A 45 -2.42 12.66 -7.75
C GLY A 45 -1.44 11.54 -8.06
N TRP A 46 -0.20 11.72 -7.59
CA TRP A 46 0.92 10.83 -7.85
C TRP A 46 1.31 10.01 -6.62
N PHE A 47 1.95 8.87 -6.87
CA PHE A 47 2.74 8.13 -5.88
C PHE A 47 4.21 8.30 -6.30
N GLY A 48 4.95 9.10 -5.54
CA GLY A 48 6.37 9.33 -5.73
C GLY A 48 7.19 8.51 -4.73
N GLU A 49 8.32 7.98 -5.18
CA GLU A 49 9.26 7.28 -4.30
C GLU A 49 10.10 8.30 -3.53
N ASP A 50 10.22 8.14 -2.21
CA ASP A 50 11.02 9.00 -1.33
C ASP A 50 11.90 8.10 -0.44
N GLN A 51 13.10 7.78 -0.91
CA GLN A 51 13.92 6.69 -0.35
C GLN A 51 15.40 7.02 -0.34
N TYR A 52 16.11 6.54 0.69
CA TYR A 52 17.57 6.59 0.76
C TYR A 52 18.17 5.18 0.66
N THR A 53 18.84 4.90 -0.46
CA THR A 53 19.32 3.55 -0.82
C THR A 53 20.74 3.27 -0.29
N TYR A 54 21.01 3.53 0.99
CA TYR A 54 22.36 3.63 1.59
C TYR A 54 23.33 2.47 1.31
N ARG A 55 22.83 1.25 1.07
CA ARG A 55 23.65 0.02 0.94
C ARG A 55 23.37 -0.76 -0.35
N MET A 56 22.80 -0.11 -1.35
CA MET A 56 22.40 -0.73 -2.61
C MET A 56 22.75 0.16 -3.79
N GLU A 57 22.96 -0.43 -4.96
CA GLU A 57 23.04 0.34 -6.20
C GLU A 57 21.70 1.08 -6.41
N PRO A 58 21.70 2.43 -6.51
CA PRO A 58 20.47 3.21 -6.46
C PRO A 58 19.45 2.85 -7.55
N VAL A 59 19.88 2.64 -8.80
CA VAL A 59 18.96 2.32 -9.90
C VAL A 59 18.24 0.99 -9.65
N LYS A 60 18.98 -0.02 -9.18
CA LYS A 60 18.42 -1.32 -8.81
C LYS A 60 17.47 -1.21 -7.61
N ALA A 61 17.79 -0.38 -6.62
CA ALA A 61 16.93 -0.15 -5.47
C ALA A 61 15.60 0.50 -5.88
N MET A 62 15.62 1.56 -6.69
CA MET A 62 14.40 2.19 -7.20
C MET A 62 13.59 1.25 -8.09
N ALA A 63 14.26 0.45 -8.94
CA ALA A 63 13.57 -0.54 -9.76
C ALA A 63 12.81 -1.58 -8.92
N LEU A 64 13.41 -2.05 -7.82
CA LEU A 64 12.76 -2.99 -6.89
C LEU A 64 11.64 -2.32 -6.10
N SER A 65 11.83 -1.10 -5.62
CA SER A 65 10.77 -0.34 -4.93
C SER A 65 9.52 -0.23 -5.80
N ARG A 66 9.68 0.18 -7.06
CA ARG A 66 8.57 0.28 -8.01
C ARG A 66 7.90 -1.07 -8.26
N GLU A 67 8.68 -2.14 -8.40
CA GLU A 67 8.15 -3.49 -8.61
C GLU A 67 7.30 -3.96 -7.41
N LEU A 68 7.83 -3.81 -6.19
CA LEU A 68 7.14 -4.17 -4.96
C LEU A 68 5.89 -3.32 -4.75
N PHE A 69 5.98 -2.01 -4.94
CA PHE A 69 4.82 -1.11 -4.87
C PHE A 69 3.76 -1.49 -5.90
N ALA A 70 4.13 -1.73 -7.16
CA ALA A 70 3.18 -2.12 -8.20
C ALA A 70 2.47 -3.44 -7.87
N ASN A 71 3.17 -4.39 -7.24
CA ASN A 71 2.56 -5.63 -6.78
C ASN A 71 1.50 -5.37 -5.69
N ILE A 72 1.82 -4.54 -4.69
CA ILE A 72 0.87 -4.20 -3.63
C ILE A 72 -0.30 -3.38 -4.16
N MET A 73 -0.07 -2.41 -5.05
CA MET A 73 -1.12 -1.64 -5.71
C MET A 73 -2.05 -2.56 -6.52
N LYS A 74 -1.49 -3.55 -7.25
CA LYS A 74 -2.29 -4.55 -7.95
C LYS A 74 -3.17 -5.34 -6.98
N LYS A 75 -2.64 -5.79 -5.85
CA LYS A 75 -3.42 -6.49 -4.81
C LYS A 75 -4.52 -5.59 -4.24
N ALA A 76 -4.25 -4.31 -3.99
CA ALA A 76 -5.25 -3.33 -3.56
C ALA A 76 -6.37 -3.13 -4.60
N LEU A 77 -6.03 -3.07 -5.90
CA LEU A 77 -7.02 -3.04 -6.99
C LEU A 77 -7.88 -4.30 -7.03
N GLN A 78 -7.32 -5.48 -6.76
CA GLN A 78 -8.09 -6.73 -6.69
C GLN A 78 -9.06 -6.73 -5.50
N ILE A 79 -8.61 -6.24 -4.33
CA ILE A 79 -9.48 -6.05 -3.16
C ILE A 79 -10.60 -5.04 -3.50
N TYR A 80 -10.28 -3.93 -4.16
CA TYR A 80 -11.25 -2.94 -4.59
C TYR A 80 -12.26 -3.47 -5.63
N ALA A 81 -11.81 -4.33 -6.54
CA ALA A 81 -12.69 -5.01 -7.48
C ALA A 81 -13.71 -5.93 -6.76
N ASN A 82 -13.36 -6.45 -5.58
CA ASN A 82 -14.24 -7.25 -4.71
C ASN A 82 -14.82 -6.44 -3.52
N LYS A 83 -14.98 -5.12 -3.68
CA LYS A 83 -15.41 -4.24 -2.59
C LYS A 83 -16.77 -4.59 -1.98
N GLU A 84 -17.68 -5.17 -2.76
CA GLU A 84 -19.01 -5.54 -2.27
C GLU A 84 -18.91 -6.65 -1.21
N ALA A 85 -18.10 -7.70 -1.48
CA ALA A 85 -17.85 -8.75 -0.50
C ALA A 85 -17.13 -8.20 0.73
N LEU A 86 -16.17 -7.29 0.54
CA LEU A 86 -15.48 -6.63 1.64
C LEU A 86 -16.45 -5.84 2.53
N GLN A 87 -17.37 -5.07 1.95
CA GLN A 87 -18.38 -4.31 2.69
C GLN A 87 -19.35 -5.22 3.45
N VAL A 88 -19.77 -6.33 2.84
CA VAL A 88 -20.59 -7.35 3.52
C VAL A 88 -19.81 -7.93 4.71
N ALA A 89 -18.54 -8.29 4.52
CA ALA A 89 -17.70 -8.82 5.58
C ALA A 89 -17.52 -7.82 6.73
N GLN A 90 -17.24 -6.55 6.42
CA GLN A 90 -17.07 -5.47 7.41
C GLN A 90 -18.36 -5.19 8.17
N SER A 91 -19.51 -5.13 7.48
CA SER A 91 -20.81 -4.88 8.11
C SER A 91 -21.26 -5.97 9.08
N SER A 92 -20.68 -7.17 9.00
CA SER A 92 -20.95 -8.26 9.95
C SER A 92 -20.38 -8.00 11.35
N GLY A 93 -19.46 -7.05 11.50
CA GLY A 93 -18.74 -6.77 12.75
C GLY A 93 -17.71 -7.84 13.16
N LYS A 94 -17.50 -8.85 12.30
CA LYS A 94 -16.55 -9.95 12.52
C LYS A 94 -15.24 -9.66 11.80
N ALA A 95 -14.17 -9.44 12.57
CA ALA A 95 -12.86 -9.11 12.00
C ALA A 95 -12.32 -10.24 11.11
N GLU A 96 -12.55 -11.50 11.49
CA GLU A 96 -12.13 -12.68 10.73
C GLU A 96 -12.71 -12.70 9.32
N ALA A 97 -13.96 -12.25 9.14
CA ALA A 97 -14.59 -12.20 7.82
C ALA A 97 -13.89 -11.17 6.91
N THR A 98 -13.52 -10.02 7.46
CA THR A 98 -12.77 -8.99 6.72
C THR A 98 -11.38 -9.50 6.35
N ILE A 99 -10.70 -10.15 7.30
CA ILE A 99 -9.37 -10.74 7.09
C ILE A 99 -9.43 -11.83 6.03
N ASP A 100 -10.47 -12.67 6.01
CA ASP A 100 -10.65 -13.74 5.02
C ASP A 100 -10.75 -13.20 3.59
N VAL A 101 -11.46 -12.08 3.38
CA VAL A 101 -11.53 -11.42 2.06
C VAL A 101 -10.19 -10.80 1.68
N VAL A 102 -9.54 -10.06 2.59
CA VAL A 102 -8.30 -9.35 2.27
C VAL A 102 -7.14 -10.30 2.03
N LYS A 103 -7.02 -11.37 2.84
CA LYS A 103 -5.89 -12.31 2.76
C LYS A 103 -5.88 -13.10 1.45
N GLU A 104 -7.02 -13.32 0.81
CA GLU A 104 -7.13 -14.00 -0.50
C GLU A 104 -6.26 -13.32 -1.57
N TYR A 105 -6.16 -11.98 -1.51
CA TYR A 105 -5.37 -11.22 -2.47
C TYR A 105 -3.99 -10.85 -1.91
N LEU A 106 -3.93 -10.52 -0.62
CA LEU A 106 -2.74 -9.91 -0.04
C LEU A 106 -1.63 -10.92 0.30
N ILE A 107 -1.98 -12.17 0.63
CA ILE A 107 -1.03 -13.26 0.89
C ILE A 107 -0.92 -14.12 -0.36
#